data_AF-A0A4V6TKC3-F1
#
_entry.id   AF-A0A4V6TKC3-F1
#
_cell.length_a   1.000
_cell.length_b   1.000
_cell.length_c   1.000
_cell.angle_alpha   90.00
_cell.angle_beta   90.00
_cell.angle_gamma   90.00
#
_symmetry.space_group_name_H-M   'P 1'
#
loop_
_entity.id
_entity.type
_entity.pdbx_description
1 polymer ?
#
loop_
_entity_poly.entity_id
_entity_poly.type
_entity_poly.pdbx_seq_one_letter_code
_entity_poly.pdbx_strand_id
1 'polypeptide(L)'
;MTSPHAEAREDSCFIGCTARRLYRGTILSNLCKIPKQPVLHLRMTLIMENQTRLESWNNYCDDFVNHLRSSKAVLALLGAGLSASSGISTYQGSGSTWQGHLARDLATKSRFERDPVLVWEYYRHRQAEILSAVPNAGHFALAGLATMKPDFLTITQNVDELLVPIHGSLLDLHCTNTSCNYFHHHNSHDPHLHRQPPPPTPSCPLCTSLLRPSITRFGDPLPPSHLSTIESWFSAHPTSTLMLPSTSYQPHGQDSR
;
A
#
# COMPACT_ATOMS: atom_id res chain seq x y z
N MET A 1 37.37 -10.72 -27.94
CA MET A 1 36.60 -9.58 -28.43
C MET A 1 35.25 -9.61 -27.71
N THR A 2 35.01 -8.61 -26.85
CA THR A 2 33.72 -8.00 -26.40
C THR A 2 32.52 -8.93 -26.07
N SER A 3 31.81 -8.86 -24.94
CA SER A 3 31.69 -7.90 -23.81
C SER A 3 30.83 -8.56 -22.69
N PRO A 4 31.00 -8.23 -21.40
CA PRO A 4 30.08 -8.60 -20.31
C PRO A 4 29.17 -7.42 -19.89
N HIS A 5 27.85 -7.59 -19.95
CA HIS A 5 26.83 -6.67 -19.40
C HIS A 5 25.56 -7.50 -19.14
N ALA A 6 24.78 -7.38 -18.06
CA ALA A 6 24.85 -6.55 -16.87
C ALA A 6 23.94 -7.21 -15.80
N GLU A 7 24.50 -7.64 -14.68
CA GLU A 7 23.73 -7.87 -13.45
C GLU A 7 23.65 -6.54 -12.70
N ALA A 8 22.54 -5.83 -12.88
CA ALA A 8 22.29 -4.56 -12.24
C ALA A 8 21.52 -4.76 -10.93
N ARG A 9 22.22 -4.51 -9.82
CA ARG A 9 21.78 -4.02 -8.52
C ARG A 9 20.32 -3.49 -8.47
N GLU A 10 19.40 -4.25 -7.87
CA GLU A 10 18.07 -3.74 -7.45
C GLU A 10 17.77 -3.89 -5.93
N ASP A 11 18.63 -4.53 -5.14
CA ASP A 11 18.34 -4.86 -3.73
C ASP A 11 18.39 -3.68 -2.74
N SER A 12 18.71 -2.46 -3.18
CA SER A 12 18.87 -1.29 -2.30
C SER A 12 17.72 -0.27 -2.35
N CYS A 13 16.66 -0.51 -3.12
CA CYS A 13 15.58 0.46 -3.33
C CYS A 13 14.46 0.46 -2.24
N PHE A 14 14.59 -0.35 -1.19
CA PHE A 14 13.60 -0.43 -0.10
C PHE A 14 13.67 0.72 0.91
N ILE A 15 14.78 1.46 0.97
CA ILE A 15 15.08 2.36 2.09
C ILE A 15 15.05 3.82 1.61
N GLY A 16 13.95 4.53 1.88
CA GLY A 16 13.88 6.01 1.87
C GLY A 16 13.67 6.73 0.52
N CYS A 17 13.64 6.03 -0.62
CA CYS A 17 13.67 6.70 -1.93
C CYS A 17 12.31 7.22 -2.45
N THR A 18 11.20 6.52 -2.18
CA THR A 18 9.94 6.77 -2.92
C THR A 18 9.16 7.98 -2.42
N ALA A 19 9.17 8.23 -1.11
CA ALA A 19 8.65 9.47 -0.51
C ALA A 19 9.38 10.72 -1.08
N ARG A 20 10.68 10.61 -1.35
CA ARG A 20 11.47 11.67 -2.01
C ARG A 20 11.16 11.80 -3.50
N ARG A 21 10.70 10.74 -4.16
CA ARG A 21 10.36 10.72 -5.60
C ARG A 21 9.09 11.51 -5.91
N LEU A 22 8.05 11.43 -5.06
CA LEU A 22 6.86 12.29 -5.14
C LEU A 22 7.21 13.79 -5.08
N TYR A 23 8.24 14.13 -4.31
CA TYR A 23 8.71 15.52 -4.15
C TYR A 23 9.60 16.02 -5.31
N ARG A 24 10.30 15.12 -6.02
CA ARG A 24 11.15 15.49 -7.16
C ARG A 24 10.41 15.60 -8.50
N GLY A 25 9.20 15.02 -8.62
CA GLY A 25 8.43 14.97 -9.87
C GLY A 25 7.38 16.06 -10.06
N THR A 26 7.12 16.92 -9.06
CA THR A 26 6.01 17.88 -9.11
C THR A 26 6.49 19.31 -8.84
N ILE A 27 6.47 20.11 -9.93
CA ILE A 27 6.49 21.57 -10.05
C ILE A 27 6.63 22.36 -8.73
N LEU A 28 7.80 23.00 -8.58
CA LEU A 28 8.23 23.90 -7.51
C LEU A 28 7.47 25.24 -7.41
N SER A 29 6.22 25.37 -7.87
CA SER A 29 5.58 26.70 -7.98
C SER A 29 4.28 26.93 -7.21
N ASN A 30 3.79 26.02 -6.35
CA ASN A 30 2.52 26.25 -5.66
C ASN A 30 2.43 25.84 -4.18
N LEU A 31 3.55 25.60 -3.48
CA LEU A 31 3.54 25.37 -2.02
C LEU A 31 3.00 26.59 -1.21
N CYS A 32 2.86 27.77 -1.82
CA CYS A 32 2.29 28.97 -1.20
C CYS A 32 0.76 29.13 -1.36
N LYS A 33 0.06 28.19 -2.01
CA LYS A 33 -1.40 28.31 -2.27
C LYS A 33 -2.24 27.19 -1.69
N ILE A 34 -1.76 26.47 -0.68
CA ILE A 34 -2.63 25.61 0.12
C ILE A 34 -3.46 26.55 1.01
N PRO A 35 -4.77 26.72 0.79
CA PRO A 35 -5.59 27.52 1.68
C PRO A 35 -5.51 26.91 3.09
N LYS A 36 -5.43 27.77 4.11
CA LYS A 36 -5.56 27.39 5.53
C LYS A 36 -6.96 26.80 5.76
N GLN A 37 -7.15 25.56 5.34
CA GLN A 37 -8.35 24.77 5.60
C GLN A 37 -8.15 24.05 6.94
N PRO A 38 -9.21 23.95 7.77
CA PRO A 38 -9.08 23.45 9.13
C PRO A 38 -8.61 22.00 9.10
N VAL A 39 -7.58 21.74 9.92
CA VAL A 39 -6.94 20.46 10.21
C VAL A 39 -7.88 19.27 10.00
N LEU A 40 -7.65 18.55 8.90
CA LEU A 40 -8.30 17.27 8.62
C LEU A 40 -7.94 16.32 9.78
N HIS A 41 -8.92 15.95 10.60
CA HIS A 41 -8.75 15.04 11.73
C HIS A 41 -8.40 13.64 11.23
N LEU A 42 -7.11 13.34 11.11
CA LEU A 42 -6.62 11.96 11.07
C LEU A 42 -6.89 11.34 12.44
N ARG A 43 -7.86 10.43 12.51
CA ARG A 43 -8.09 9.59 13.69
C ARG A 43 -6.89 8.67 13.87
N MET A 44 -5.92 9.11 14.67
CA MET A 44 -4.76 8.32 15.04
C MET A 44 -5.05 7.73 16.42
N THR A 45 -5.42 6.45 16.46
CA THR A 45 -5.67 5.74 17.72
C THR A 45 -4.33 5.33 18.32
N LEU A 46 -3.81 6.13 19.24
CA LEU A 46 -2.92 5.61 20.28
C LEU A 46 -3.80 4.92 21.30
N ILE A 47 -3.56 3.63 21.55
CA ILE A 47 -4.22 2.90 22.64
C ILE A 47 -3.65 3.46 23.95
N MET A 48 -4.37 4.39 24.57
CA MET A 48 -4.26 4.65 26.01
C MET A 48 -5.67 4.87 26.57
N GLU A 49 -5.99 4.09 27.59
CA GLU A 49 -7.23 4.15 28.35
C GLU A 49 -7.37 5.49 29.08
N ASN A 50 -8.62 5.93 29.26
CA ASN A 50 -9.15 7.08 30.00
C ASN A 50 -9.41 8.43 29.28
N GLN A 51 -10.67 8.87 29.43
CA GLN A 51 -11.36 9.95 28.71
C GLN A 51 -11.28 11.31 29.43
N THR A 52 -10.69 12.32 28.77
CA THR A 52 -11.06 13.75 28.86
C THR A 52 -10.69 14.37 27.51
N ARG A 53 -11.64 14.91 26.72
CA ARG A 53 -11.59 14.82 25.23
C ARG A 53 -11.59 16.13 24.42
N LEU A 54 -11.21 17.31 24.91
CA LEU A 54 -11.02 18.47 23.98
C LEU A 54 -9.80 19.34 24.31
N GLU A 55 -9.60 19.79 25.55
CA GLU A 55 -8.37 20.52 25.94
C GLU A 55 -7.11 19.65 25.86
N SER A 56 -7.29 18.35 26.06
CA SER A 56 -6.23 17.34 25.92
C SER A 56 -5.75 17.18 24.48
N TRP A 57 -6.57 17.42 23.46
CA TRP A 57 -6.20 17.17 22.05
C TRP A 57 -5.14 18.11 21.52
N ASN A 58 -5.19 19.39 21.90
CA ASN A 58 -4.15 20.34 21.50
C ASN A 58 -2.80 19.95 22.14
N ASN A 59 -2.83 19.58 23.43
CA ASN A 59 -1.64 19.07 24.12
C ASN A 59 -1.14 17.76 23.47
N TYR A 60 -2.03 16.84 23.09
CA TYR A 60 -1.66 15.60 22.38
C TYR A 60 -1.02 15.86 21.02
N CYS A 61 -1.52 16.83 20.25
CA CYS A 61 -0.91 17.20 18.98
C CYS A 61 0.50 17.79 19.18
N ASP A 62 0.66 18.69 20.15
CA ASP A 62 1.95 19.29 20.45
C ASP A 62 2.95 18.25 20.99
N ASP A 63 2.53 17.36 21.89
CA ASP A 63 3.34 16.27 22.43
C ASP A 63 3.77 15.29 21.33
N PHE A 64 2.84 14.92 20.44
CA PHE A 64 3.15 14.06 19.29
C PHE A 64 4.16 14.75 18.36
N VAL A 65 3.95 16.02 18.05
CA VAL A 65 4.87 16.80 17.21
C VAL A 65 6.25 16.90 17.86
N ASN A 66 6.32 17.15 19.18
CA ASN A 66 7.59 17.23 19.92
C ASN A 66 8.29 15.87 19.99
N HIS A 67 7.55 14.79 20.21
CA HIS A 67 8.07 13.43 20.12
C HIS A 67 8.65 13.19 18.73
N LEU A 68 7.85 13.39 17.67
CA LEU A 68 8.28 13.17 16.29
C LEU A 68 9.48 14.03 15.90
N ARG A 69 9.58 15.27 16.41
CA ARG A 69 10.76 16.13 16.22
C ARG A 69 12.01 15.53 16.86
N SER A 70 11.92 14.98 18.06
CA SER A 70 13.05 14.37 18.77
C SER A 70 13.39 12.95 18.31
N SER A 71 12.46 12.25 17.65
CA SER A 71 12.69 10.91 17.08
C SER A 71 13.81 10.93 16.05
N LYS A 72 14.81 10.07 16.23
CA LYS A 72 15.90 9.90 15.26
C LYS A 72 15.47 9.02 14.08
N ALA A 73 14.74 7.95 14.39
CA ALA A 73 14.18 7.01 13.42
C ALA A 73 12.66 6.91 13.56
N VAL A 74 11.96 6.84 12.43
CA VAL A 74 10.50 6.79 12.38
C VAL A 74 10.06 5.73 11.39
N LEU A 75 9.16 4.86 11.82
CA LEU A 75 8.49 3.87 10.99
C LEU A 75 7.02 4.24 10.88
N ALA A 76 6.49 4.30 9.66
CA ALA A 76 5.07 4.50 9.39
C ALA A 76 4.47 3.23 8.79
N LEU A 77 3.57 2.57 9.51
CA LEU A 77 2.78 1.43 9.04
C LEU A 77 1.41 1.92 8.56
N LEU A 78 1.14 1.76 7.27
CA LEU A 78 0.01 2.37 6.58
C LEU A 78 -0.98 1.29 6.12
N GLY A 79 -2.26 1.65 6.19
CA GLY A 79 -3.36 0.82 5.72
C GLY A 79 -4.30 1.55 4.77
N ALA A 80 -5.36 0.85 4.36
CA ALA A 80 -6.26 1.27 3.30
C ALA A 80 -6.96 2.61 3.58
N GLY A 81 -7.11 3.00 4.84
CA GLY A 81 -7.74 4.28 5.19
C GLY A 81 -6.93 5.50 4.73
N LEU A 82 -5.61 5.38 4.52
CA LEU A 82 -4.81 6.45 3.91
C LEU A 82 -5.27 6.76 2.47
N SER A 83 -5.69 5.73 1.74
CA SER A 83 -6.04 5.80 0.32
C SER A 83 -7.53 6.02 0.06
N ALA A 84 -8.37 5.94 1.12
CA ALA A 84 -9.81 6.16 0.99
C ALA A 84 -10.14 7.57 0.45
N SER A 85 -9.40 8.59 0.91
CA SER A 85 -9.55 9.97 0.40
C SER A 85 -8.99 10.18 -1.00
N SER A 86 -8.32 9.17 -1.57
CA SER A 86 -7.86 9.14 -2.97
C SER A 86 -8.83 8.41 -3.90
N GLY A 87 -10.03 8.03 -3.41
CA GLY A 87 -11.05 7.34 -4.21
C GLY A 87 -10.90 5.83 -4.30
N ILE A 88 -10.02 5.24 -3.48
CA ILE A 88 -9.80 3.79 -3.47
C ILE A 88 -10.63 3.16 -2.35
N SER A 89 -11.52 2.22 -2.69
CA SER A 89 -12.33 1.55 -1.67
C SER A 89 -11.46 0.77 -0.68
N THR A 90 -11.91 0.68 0.59
CA THR A 90 -11.21 -0.08 1.64
C THR A 90 -11.90 -1.42 1.87
N TYR A 91 -11.29 -2.36 2.61
CA TYR A 91 -11.96 -3.61 2.99
C TYR A 91 -12.99 -3.44 4.13
N GLN A 92 -13.35 -2.20 4.48
CA GLN A 92 -14.26 -1.86 5.58
C GLN A 92 -15.32 -0.87 5.13
N GLY A 93 -16.37 -0.72 5.95
CA GLY A 93 -17.47 0.19 5.68
C GLY A 93 -18.12 -0.12 4.33
N SER A 94 -18.31 0.92 3.51
CA SER A 94 -18.89 0.80 2.17
C SER A 94 -18.09 -0.06 1.19
N GLY A 95 -16.78 -0.24 1.42
CA GLY A 95 -15.93 -1.09 0.56
C GLY A 95 -15.79 -2.54 1.04
N SER A 96 -16.45 -2.92 2.15
CA SER A 96 -16.43 -4.30 2.65
C SER A 96 -17.09 -5.31 1.69
N THR A 97 -17.90 -4.83 0.75
CA THR A 97 -18.57 -5.65 -0.27
C THR A 97 -18.39 -5.08 -1.66
N TRP A 98 -18.39 -5.96 -2.66
CA TRP A 98 -18.43 -5.62 -4.07
C TRP A 98 -19.41 -6.57 -4.78
N GLN A 99 -20.42 -6.00 -5.45
CA GLN A 99 -21.51 -6.75 -6.10
C GLN A 99 -22.16 -7.83 -5.21
N GLY A 100 -22.34 -7.54 -3.91
CA GLY A 100 -22.94 -8.47 -2.96
C GLY A 100 -21.99 -9.56 -2.43
N HIS A 101 -20.73 -9.58 -2.87
CA HIS A 101 -19.69 -10.46 -2.33
C HIS A 101 -18.81 -9.72 -1.32
N LEU A 102 -18.32 -10.43 -0.30
CA LEU A 102 -17.32 -9.88 0.62
C LEU A 102 -16.01 -9.62 -0.13
N ALA A 103 -15.51 -8.38 -0.08
CA ALA A 103 -14.26 -7.99 -0.74
C ALA A 103 -13.06 -8.81 -0.23
N ARG A 104 -13.07 -9.17 1.06
CA ARG A 104 -12.05 -10.03 1.69
C ARG A 104 -12.03 -11.44 1.08
N ASP A 105 -13.19 -12.02 0.78
CA ASP A 105 -13.30 -13.35 0.15
C ASP A 105 -12.79 -13.34 -1.28
N LEU A 106 -13.12 -12.30 -2.07
CA LEU A 106 -12.62 -12.10 -3.44
C LEU A 106 -11.10 -11.99 -3.52
N ALA A 107 -10.46 -11.53 -2.44
CA ALA A 107 -9.01 -11.40 -2.32
C ALA A 107 -8.35 -12.62 -1.64
N THR A 108 -8.87 -13.84 -1.84
CA THR A 108 -8.28 -15.11 -1.34
C THR A 108 -7.81 -16.03 -2.46
N LYS A 109 -6.93 -16.98 -2.12
CA LYS A 109 -6.54 -18.07 -3.03
C LYS A 109 -7.71 -18.98 -3.41
N SER A 110 -8.47 -19.41 -2.41
CA SER A 110 -9.57 -20.36 -2.61
C SER A 110 -10.68 -19.78 -3.49
N ARG A 111 -10.98 -18.48 -3.37
CA ARG A 111 -11.96 -17.83 -4.25
C ARG A 111 -11.47 -17.73 -5.69
N PHE A 112 -10.19 -17.41 -5.92
CA PHE A 112 -9.61 -17.38 -7.26
C PHE A 112 -9.63 -18.75 -7.93
N GLU A 113 -9.35 -19.83 -7.20
CA GLU A 113 -9.42 -21.20 -7.73
C GLU A 113 -10.86 -21.63 -8.03
N ARG A 114 -11.83 -21.19 -7.21
CA ARG A 114 -13.25 -21.52 -7.38
C ARG A 114 -13.90 -20.75 -8.53
N ASP A 115 -13.59 -19.46 -8.65
CA ASP A 115 -14.24 -18.54 -9.59
C ASP A 115 -13.25 -17.47 -10.06
N PRO A 116 -12.30 -17.83 -10.95
CA PRO A 116 -11.27 -16.91 -11.41
C PRO A 116 -11.84 -15.77 -12.25
N VAL A 117 -13.00 -15.95 -12.89
CA VAL A 117 -13.66 -14.93 -13.70
C VAL A 117 -14.12 -13.78 -12.81
N LEU A 118 -14.93 -14.08 -11.78
CA LEU A 118 -15.41 -13.07 -10.85
C LEU A 118 -14.27 -12.36 -10.12
N VAL A 119 -13.23 -13.10 -9.70
CA VAL A 119 -12.08 -12.50 -9.02
C VAL A 119 -11.32 -11.55 -9.95
N TRP A 120 -11.21 -11.88 -11.23
CA TRP A 120 -10.60 -10.97 -12.21
C TRP A 120 -11.45 -9.74 -12.48
N GLU A 121 -12.77 -9.86 -12.48
CA GLU A 121 -13.66 -8.68 -12.56
C GLU A 121 -13.46 -7.76 -11.35
N TYR A 122 -13.38 -8.34 -10.15
CA TYR A 122 -13.06 -7.60 -8.94
C TYR A 122 -11.70 -6.90 -9.06
N TYR A 123 -10.65 -7.61 -9.49
CA TYR A 123 -9.33 -6.98 -9.65
C TYR A 123 -9.31 -5.88 -10.72
N ARG A 124 -10.03 -6.02 -11.84
CA ARG A 124 -10.15 -4.92 -12.83
C ARG A 124 -10.86 -3.71 -12.25
N HIS A 125 -11.92 -3.91 -11.47
CA HIS A 125 -12.57 -2.82 -10.75
C HIS A 125 -11.58 -2.09 -9.84
N ARG A 126 -10.76 -2.84 -9.08
CA ARG A 126 -9.72 -2.28 -8.21
C ARG A 126 -8.60 -1.57 -8.98
N GLN A 127 -8.15 -2.14 -10.09
CA GLN A 127 -7.17 -1.52 -10.98
C GLN A 127 -7.69 -0.19 -11.55
N ALA A 128 -8.98 -0.12 -11.89
CA ALA A 128 -9.61 1.12 -12.36
C ALA A 128 -9.62 2.22 -11.30
N GLU A 129 -9.92 1.89 -10.04
CA GLU A 129 -9.81 2.84 -8.92
C GLU A 129 -8.36 3.34 -8.77
N ILE A 130 -7.38 2.43 -8.79
CA ILE A 130 -5.95 2.75 -8.63
C ILE A 130 -5.45 3.65 -9.75
N LEU A 131 -5.75 3.32 -11.01
CA LEU A 131 -5.32 4.10 -12.17
C LEU A 131 -5.96 5.49 -12.22
N SER A 132 -7.10 5.67 -11.55
CA SER A 132 -7.79 6.96 -11.42
C SER A 132 -7.37 7.75 -10.17
N ALA A 133 -6.67 7.12 -9.23
CA ALA A 133 -6.34 7.72 -7.95
C ALA A 133 -5.19 8.72 -8.05
N VAL A 134 -5.22 9.73 -7.19
CA VAL A 134 -4.12 10.68 -7.00
C VAL A 134 -3.70 10.73 -5.52
N PRO A 135 -2.41 10.94 -5.20
CA PRO A 135 -1.98 11.12 -3.83
C PRO A 135 -2.74 12.27 -3.14
N ASN A 136 -3.21 12.02 -1.92
CA ASN A 136 -3.88 13.04 -1.09
C ASN A 136 -2.92 13.71 -0.08
N ALA A 137 -3.42 14.66 0.71
CA ALA A 137 -2.63 15.42 1.69
C ALA A 137 -1.84 14.54 2.67
N GLY A 138 -2.37 13.37 3.07
CA GLY A 138 -1.67 12.44 3.94
C GLY A 138 -0.41 11.85 3.29
N HIS A 139 -0.49 11.51 2.00
CA HIS A 139 0.65 11.04 1.22
C HIS A 139 1.74 12.11 1.12
N PHE A 140 1.35 13.35 0.83
CA PHE A 140 2.28 14.46 0.77
C PHE A 140 2.91 14.79 2.13
N ALA A 141 2.15 14.67 3.23
CA ALA A 141 2.68 14.85 4.58
C ALA A 141 3.75 13.80 4.92
N LEU A 142 3.50 12.53 4.59
CA LEU A 142 4.48 11.45 4.75
C LEU A 142 5.72 11.67 3.87
N ALA A 143 5.51 12.12 2.64
CA ALA A 143 6.59 12.49 1.73
C ALA A 143 7.48 13.60 2.33
N GLY A 144 6.86 14.67 2.84
CA GLY A 144 7.55 15.74 3.55
C GLY A 144 8.31 15.23 4.77
N LEU A 145 7.69 14.39 5.60
CA LEU A 145 8.33 13.83 6.79
C LEU A 145 9.58 13.00 6.45
N ALA A 146 9.52 12.19 5.39
CA ALA A 146 10.67 11.42 4.91
C ALA A 146 11.84 12.28 4.38
N THR A 147 11.57 13.52 3.95
CA THR A 147 12.64 14.47 3.60
C THR A 147 13.31 15.05 4.84
N MET A 148 12.57 15.20 5.94
CA MET A 148 13.06 15.76 7.20
C MET A 148 13.73 14.73 8.10
N LYS A 149 13.39 13.44 7.95
CA LYS A 149 13.90 12.32 8.75
C LYS A 149 14.71 11.38 7.86
N PRO A 150 16.06 11.36 7.97
CA PRO A 150 16.90 10.45 7.19
C PRO A 150 16.52 8.98 7.42
N ASP A 151 16.27 8.60 8.67
CA ASP A 151 15.90 7.24 9.07
C ASP A 151 14.38 7.08 9.12
N PHE A 152 13.71 7.38 8.00
CA PHE A 152 12.27 7.21 7.83
C PHE A 152 11.95 5.99 6.98
N LEU A 153 11.24 5.03 7.55
CA LEU A 153 10.74 3.85 6.85
C LEU A 153 9.22 3.92 6.71
N THR A 154 8.72 3.61 5.53
CA THR A 154 7.29 3.40 5.30
C THR A 154 7.04 1.95 4.95
N ILE A 155 6.06 1.35 5.63
CA ILE A 155 5.54 0.02 5.34
C ILE A 155 4.06 0.22 5.01
N THR A 156 3.66 -0.03 3.76
CA THR A 156 2.23 0.03 3.39
C THR A 156 1.71 -1.36 3.04
N GLN A 157 0.56 -1.69 3.61
CA GLN A 157 -0.23 -2.87 3.26
C GLN A 157 -1.06 -2.65 1.99
N ASN A 158 -1.10 -1.41 1.49
CA ASN A 158 -1.87 -1.08 0.29
C ASN A 158 -1.15 -1.59 -0.95
N VAL A 159 -1.91 -1.88 -2.00
CA VAL A 159 -1.43 -2.37 -3.31
C VAL A 159 -1.83 -1.39 -4.42
N ASP A 160 -1.81 -0.10 -4.08
CA ASP A 160 -2.45 0.99 -4.81
C ASP A 160 -1.48 1.94 -5.54
N GLU A 161 -0.21 1.57 -5.60
CA GLU A 161 0.85 2.31 -6.32
C GLU A 161 1.14 3.73 -5.79
N LEU A 162 0.50 4.18 -4.71
CA LEU A 162 0.75 5.51 -4.13
C LEU A 162 2.04 5.55 -3.29
N LEU A 163 2.45 4.38 -2.76
CA LEU A 163 3.65 4.15 -1.94
C LEU A 163 4.21 2.74 -2.22
N VAL A 164 5.43 2.43 -1.78
CA VAL A 164 6.05 1.11 -2.02
C VAL A 164 5.41 0.02 -1.16
N PRO A 165 4.74 -0.98 -1.76
CA PRO A 165 3.89 -1.93 -1.04
C PRO A 165 4.65 -3.18 -0.55
N ILE A 166 4.33 -3.67 0.65
CA ILE A 166 4.79 -5.00 1.10
C ILE A 166 3.93 -6.14 0.58
N HIS A 167 2.73 -5.82 0.08
CA HIS A 167 1.77 -6.78 -0.47
C HIS A 167 1.83 -6.89 -1.99
N GLY A 168 2.86 -6.32 -2.64
CA GLY A 168 3.02 -6.35 -4.09
C GLY A 168 2.12 -5.35 -4.83
N SER A 169 1.93 -5.55 -6.13
CA SER A 169 1.23 -4.62 -7.02
C SER A 169 0.02 -5.27 -7.67
N LEU A 170 -1.10 -4.54 -7.74
CA LEU A 170 -2.26 -4.96 -8.53
C LEU A 170 -2.04 -4.82 -10.03
N LEU A 171 -1.06 -4.02 -10.46
CA LEU A 171 -0.72 -3.82 -11.87
C LEU A 171 0.33 -4.82 -12.36
N ASP A 172 1.06 -5.46 -11.47
CA ASP A 172 1.98 -6.53 -11.84
C ASP A 172 1.25 -7.87 -11.92
N LEU A 173 1.51 -8.65 -12.96
CA LEU A 173 0.89 -9.96 -13.17
C LEU A 173 1.94 -11.07 -13.21
N HIS A 174 1.64 -12.23 -12.64
CA HIS A 174 2.45 -13.44 -12.79
C HIS A 174 1.61 -14.65 -13.19
N CYS A 175 2.27 -15.64 -13.79
CA CYS A 175 1.65 -16.92 -14.13
C CYS A 175 1.32 -17.74 -12.87
N THR A 176 0.12 -18.31 -12.82
CA THR A 176 -0.27 -19.20 -11.70
C THR A 176 0.46 -20.54 -11.72
N ASN A 177 1.06 -20.93 -12.85
CA ASN A 177 1.88 -22.12 -12.94
C ASN A 177 3.27 -21.83 -12.34
N THR A 178 3.59 -22.49 -11.22
CA THR A 178 4.84 -22.29 -10.49
C THR A 178 6.09 -22.74 -11.26
N SER A 179 5.93 -23.54 -12.32
CA SER A 179 7.03 -23.91 -13.23
C SER A 179 7.24 -22.90 -14.36
N CYS A 180 6.41 -21.86 -14.45
CA CYS A 180 6.50 -20.78 -15.44
C CYS A 180 6.91 -19.47 -14.75
N ASN A 181 7.97 -18.85 -15.22
CA ASN A 181 8.50 -17.59 -14.70
C ASN A 181 7.93 -16.35 -15.44
N TYR A 182 6.82 -16.49 -16.17
CA TYR A 182 6.21 -15.34 -16.84
C TYR A 182 5.75 -14.30 -15.83
N PHE A 183 6.20 -13.07 -16.04
CA PHE A 183 5.86 -11.90 -15.26
C PHE A 183 5.62 -10.72 -16.20
N HIS A 184 4.60 -9.92 -15.92
CA HIS A 184 4.28 -8.71 -16.67
C HIS A 184 4.17 -7.54 -15.69
N HIS A 185 5.11 -6.61 -15.77
CA HIS A 185 5.13 -5.42 -14.93
C HIS A 185 4.18 -4.34 -15.45
N HIS A 186 3.58 -3.57 -14.54
CA HIS A 186 2.84 -2.35 -14.85
C HIS A 186 1.79 -2.49 -15.96
N ASN A 187 0.90 -3.48 -15.82
CA ASN A 187 -0.27 -3.69 -16.66
C ASN A 187 -1.34 -2.59 -16.49
N SER A 188 -0.95 -1.35 -16.78
CA SER A 188 -1.74 -0.12 -16.69
C SER A 188 -2.67 0.09 -17.89
N HIS A 189 -2.47 -0.71 -18.94
CA HIS A 189 -3.22 -0.63 -20.19
C HIS A 189 -3.97 -1.93 -20.49
N ASP A 190 -4.65 -2.52 -19.48
CA ASP A 190 -5.59 -3.62 -19.75
C ASP A 190 -6.71 -3.10 -20.68
N PRO A 191 -6.79 -3.54 -21.95
CA PRO A 191 -7.83 -3.10 -22.88
C PRO A 191 -9.24 -3.52 -22.45
N HIS A 192 -9.33 -4.36 -21.41
CA HIS A 192 -10.58 -4.85 -20.89
C HIS A 192 -10.98 -4.28 -19.52
N LEU A 193 -10.22 -3.32 -18.99
CA LEU A 193 -10.46 -2.72 -17.68
C LEU A 193 -11.91 -2.23 -17.47
N HIS A 194 -12.53 -1.71 -18.54
CA HIS A 194 -13.90 -1.16 -18.52
C HIS A 194 -14.88 -1.94 -19.42
N ARG A 195 -14.50 -3.14 -19.88
CA ARG A 195 -15.31 -3.88 -20.86
C ARG A 195 -16.54 -4.52 -20.21
N GLN A 196 -17.67 -4.42 -20.90
CA GLN A 196 -18.93 -5.09 -20.56
C GLN A 196 -19.48 -5.80 -21.82
N PRO A 197 -19.72 -7.12 -21.81
CA PRO A 197 -19.51 -8.05 -20.70
C PRO A 197 -18.01 -8.24 -20.40
N PRO A 198 -17.68 -8.71 -19.19
CA PRO A 198 -16.30 -8.93 -18.77
C PRO A 198 -15.59 -9.91 -19.73
N PRO A 199 -14.33 -9.64 -20.09
CA PRO A 199 -13.58 -10.50 -20.99
C PRO A 199 -13.24 -11.84 -20.31
N PRO A 200 -12.71 -12.83 -21.06
CA PRO A 200 -12.06 -13.98 -20.47
C PRO A 200 -10.92 -13.58 -19.51
N THR A 201 -10.61 -14.48 -18.58
CA THR A 201 -9.46 -14.34 -17.69
C THR A 201 -8.16 -14.34 -18.51
N PRO A 202 -7.18 -13.48 -18.18
CA PRO A 202 -5.95 -13.38 -18.93
C PRO A 202 -5.14 -14.67 -18.80
N SER A 203 -4.69 -15.21 -19.94
CA SER A 203 -3.84 -16.41 -20.03
C SER A 203 -2.38 -16.03 -20.21
N CYS A 204 -1.50 -16.85 -19.65
CA CYS A 204 -0.06 -16.75 -19.81
C CYS A 204 0.33 -17.03 -21.27
N PRO A 205 1.11 -16.16 -21.92
CA PRO A 205 1.53 -16.36 -23.30
C PRO A 205 2.57 -17.49 -23.45
N LEU A 206 3.22 -17.93 -22.36
CA LEU A 206 4.23 -18.99 -22.40
C LEU A 206 3.65 -20.40 -22.20
N CYS A 207 2.65 -20.54 -21.32
CA CYS A 207 2.16 -21.86 -20.90
C CYS A 207 0.64 -21.97 -20.77
N THR A 208 -0.11 -20.97 -21.25
CA THR A 208 -1.59 -20.88 -21.30
C THR A 208 -2.34 -20.94 -19.97
N SER A 209 -1.66 -21.21 -18.85
CA SER A 209 -2.19 -21.11 -17.49
C SER A 209 -2.69 -19.69 -17.19
N LEU A 210 -3.53 -19.52 -16.17
CA LEU A 210 -4.05 -18.21 -15.83
C LEU A 210 -2.95 -17.26 -15.35
N LEU A 211 -3.09 -15.98 -15.67
CA LEU A 211 -2.38 -14.92 -14.97
C LEU A 211 -3.18 -14.52 -13.74
N ARG A 212 -2.49 -13.94 -12.75
CA ARG A 212 -3.09 -13.27 -11.61
C ARG A 212 -2.29 -12.04 -11.19
N PRO A 213 -2.90 -11.06 -10.51
CA PRO A 213 -2.13 -9.97 -9.91
C PRO A 213 -1.12 -10.47 -8.89
N SER A 214 0.06 -9.85 -8.89
CA SER A 214 1.21 -10.15 -8.06
C SER A 214 1.11 -9.49 -6.70
N ILE A 215 0.03 -9.85 -5.99
CA ILE A 215 -0.25 -9.41 -4.62
C ILE A 215 -0.24 -10.54 -3.61
N THR A 216 0.11 -10.26 -2.36
CA THR A 216 -0.20 -11.14 -1.23
C THR A 216 -1.71 -11.08 -0.98
N ARG A 217 -2.37 -12.22 -1.07
CA ARG A 217 -3.81 -12.35 -0.78
C ARG A 217 -4.05 -12.64 0.70
N PHE A 218 -5.29 -12.52 1.15
CA PHE A 218 -5.67 -13.01 2.46
C PHE A 218 -5.38 -14.52 2.55
N GLY A 219 -4.64 -14.91 3.59
CA GLY A 219 -4.20 -16.29 3.83
C GLY A 219 -2.86 -16.67 3.18
N ASP A 220 -2.34 -15.85 2.25
CA ASP A 220 -0.98 -16.06 1.72
C ASP A 220 0.05 -15.53 2.75
N PRO A 221 1.20 -16.20 2.95
CA PRO A 221 2.29 -15.65 3.75
C PRO A 221 2.92 -14.43 3.06
N LEU A 222 3.46 -13.51 3.85
CA LEU A 222 4.32 -12.44 3.32
C LEU A 222 5.63 -13.02 2.77
N PRO A 223 6.22 -12.41 1.73
CA PRO A 223 7.55 -12.79 1.26
C PRO A 223 8.59 -12.68 2.39
N PRO A 224 9.39 -13.73 2.64
CA PRO A 224 10.40 -13.72 3.72
C PRO A 224 11.40 -12.56 3.61
N SER A 225 11.73 -12.13 2.37
CA SER A 225 12.61 -10.98 2.12
C SER A 225 12.07 -9.66 2.64
N HIS A 226 10.74 -9.47 2.65
CA HIS A 226 10.12 -8.28 3.23
C HIS A 226 10.26 -8.30 4.75
N LEU A 227 10.05 -9.47 5.38
CA LEU A 227 10.18 -9.63 6.82
C LEU A 227 11.61 -9.39 7.30
N SER A 228 12.60 -9.99 6.62
CA SER A 228 14.02 -9.80 6.98
C SER A 228 14.47 -8.35 6.86
N THR A 229 13.95 -7.61 5.88
CA THR A 229 14.22 -6.17 5.72
C THR A 229 13.66 -5.36 6.89
N ILE A 230 12.42 -5.66 7.32
CA ILE A 230 11.77 -5.00 8.45
C ILE A 230 12.51 -5.30 9.75
N GLU A 231 12.85 -6.57 10.00
CA GLU A 231 13.62 -7.01 11.16
C GLU A 231 15.01 -6.36 11.22
N SER A 232 15.70 -6.27 10.07
CA SER A 232 17.01 -5.61 9.97
C SER A 232 16.90 -4.12 10.31
N TRP A 233 15.83 -3.46 9.86
CA TRP A 233 15.59 -2.05 10.17
C TRP A 233 15.33 -1.83 11.66
N PHE A 234 14.48 -2.65 12.30
CA PHE A 234 14.26 -2.58 13.75
C PHE A 234 15.54 -2.83 14.54
N SER A 235 16.35 -3.79 14.12
CA SER A 235 17.64 -4.11 14.76
C SER A 235 18.60 -2.93 14.69
N ALA A 236 18.62 -2.18 13.59
CA ALA A 236 19.43 -0.97 13.44
C ALA A 236 18.87 0.24 14.20
N HIS A 237 17.56 0.25 14.52
CA HIS A 237 16.86 1.38 15.12
C HIS A 237 16.01 0.98 16.34
N PRO A 238 16.64 0.55 17.46
CA PRO A 238 15.94 0.04 18.64
C PRO A 238 15.08 1.10 19.35
N THR A 239 15.35 2.39 19.14
CA THR A 239 14.59 3.52 19.68
C THR A 239 13.82 4.27 18.59
N SER A 240 13.13 3.50 17.74
CA SER A 240 12.30 4.04 16.66
C SER A 240 10.89 4.42 17.14
N THR A 241 10.33 5.45 16.52
CA THR A 241 8.92 5.83 16.70
C THR A 241 8.06 5.09 15.68
N LEU A 242 7.05 4.35 16.16
CA LEU A 242 6.05 3.70 15.31
C LEU A 242 4.81 4.59 15.15
N MET A 243 4.47 4.90 13.90
CA MET A 243 3.23 5.56 13.51
C MET A 243 2.31 4.55 12.83
N LEU A 244 1.02 4.55 13.20
CA LEU A 244 0.00 3.67 12.63
C LEU A 244 -1.15 4.48 11.97
N PRO A 245 -0.91 5.24 10.88
CA PRO A 245 -1.97 5.99 10.25
C PRO A 245 -2.96 5.08 9.53
N SER A 246 -4.23 5.16 9.91
CA SER A 246 -5.36 4.62 9.15
C SER A 246 -5.26 3.12 8.84
N THR A 247 -4.61 2.36 9.72
CA THR A 247 -4.58 0.90 9.73
C THR A 247 -5.51 0.39 10.82
N SER A 248 -6.39 -0.57 10.48
CA SER A 248 -7.08 -1.37 11.49
C SER A 248 -6.17 -2.53 11.84
N TYR A 249 -5.52 -2.47 13.00
CA TYR A 249 -4.76 -3.61 13.48
C TYR A 249 -5.72 -4.74 13.89
N GLN A 250 -5.65 -5.87 13.17
CA GLN A 250 -6.27 -7.12 13.58
C GLN A 250 -5.15 -8.15 13.77
N PRO A 251 -4.97 -8.71 14.98
CA PRO A 251 -3.95 -9.73 15.21
C PRO A 251 -4.18 -10.96 14.32
N HIS A 252 -3.10 -11.57 13.85
CA HIS A 252 -3.17 -12.84 13.14
C HIS A 252 -3.81 -13.90 14.06
N GLY A 253 -4.92 -14.51 13.63
CA GLY A 253 -5.58 -15.60 14.37
C GLY A 253 -6.87 -15.22 15.14
N GLN A 254 -7.36 -13.98 15.04
CA GLN A 254 -8.73 -13.64 15.46
C GLN A 254 -9.62 -13.43 14.23
N ASP A 255 -10.13 -14.53 13.67
CA ASP A 255 -11.34 -14.44 12.86
C ASP A 255 -12.48 -14.04 13.79
N SER A 256 -13.00 -12.83 13.59
CA SER A 256 -14.27 -12.40 14.15
C SER A 256 -15.35 -13.35 13.63
N ARG A 257 -15.88 -14.19 14.53
CA ARG A 257 -17.12 -14.93 14.33
C ARG A 257 -18.27 -13.99 14.01
#